data_AF-A0A967J7N4-F1
#
_entry.id   AF-A0A967J7N4-F1
#
_cell.length_a   1.000
_cell.length_b   1.000
_cell.length_c   1.000
_cell.angle_alpha   90.00
_cell.angle_beta   90.00
_cell.angle_gamma   90.00
#
_symmetry.space_group_name_H-M   'P 1'
#
loop_
_entity.id
_entity.type
_entity.pdbx_description
1 polymer ?
#
loop_
_entity_poly.entity_id
_entity_poly.type
_entity_poly.pdbx_seq_one_letter_code
_entity_poly.pdbx_strand_id
1 'polypeptide(L)' 'SWAYIRMMGPDGLRLATQVAVLAANYVAARLGEHYPVLYTGQRGLVAHECIVDLRPLTKETGVTVDDVAKRLIDY' A
#
# COMPACT_ATOMS: atom_id res chain seq x y z
N SER A 1 -2.05 23.58 3.82
CA SER A 1 -0.87 23.13 4.61
C SER A 1 -0.73 23.80 5.98
N TRP A 2 -0.85 25.14 6.12
CA TRP A 2 -0.63 25.84 7.40
C TRP A 2 -1.50 25.32 8.56
N ALA A 3 -2.82 25.20 8.36
CA ALA A 3 -3.74 24.76 9.40
C ALA A 3 -3.45 23.32 9.87
N TYR A 4 -3.12 22.42 8.94
CA TYR A 4 -2.76 21.02 9.24
C TYR A 4 -1.51 20.95 10.13
N ILE A 5 -0.43 21.67 9.77
CA ILE A 5 0.80 21.68 10.56
C ILE A 5 0.56 22.23 11.97
N ARG A 6 -0.25 23.28 12.10
CA ARG A 6 -0.57 23.90 13.39
C ARG A 6 -1.44 23.03 14.29
N MET A 7 -2.45 22.35 13.73
CA MET A 7 -3.33 21.47 14.50
C MET A 7 -2.65 20.18 14.92
N MET A 8 -1.81 19.60 14.05
CA MET A 8 -1.13 18.33 14.35
C MET A 8 0.07 18.52 15.29
N GLY A 9 0.78 19.64 15.18
CA GLY A 9 2.02 19.87 15.92
C GLY A 9 3.13 18.86 15.57
N PRO A 10 4.32 18.96 16.20
CA PRO A 10 5.44 18.09 15.89
C PRO A 10 5.15 16.60 16.16
N ASP A 11 4.47 16.29 17.28
CA ASP A 11 4.15 14.91 17.63
C ASP A 11 3.06 14.31 16.74
N GLY A 12 2.01 15.07 16.41
CA GLY A 12 0.98 14.59 15.50
C GLY A 12 1.50 14.38 14.09
N LEU A 13 2.39 15.25 13.60
CA LEU A 13 3.05 15.07 12.30
C LEU A 13 3.93 13.81 12.29
N ARG A 14 4.72 13.58 13.35
CA ARG A 14 5.53 12.37 13.49
C ARG A 14 4.65 11.11 13.53
N LEU A 15 3.57 11.14 14.32
CA LEU A 15 2.63 10.03 14.43
C LEU A 15 1.94 9.74 13.08
N ALA A 16 1.50 10.78 12.35
CA ALA A 16 0.86 10.61 11.05
C ALA A 16 1.77 9.87 10.06
N THR A 17 3.05 10.22 10.00
CA THR A 17 4.02 9.52 9.16
C THR A 17 4.28 8.08 9.63
N GLN A 18 4.38 7.85 10.95
CA GLN A 18 4.53 6.50 11.49
C GLN A 18 3.33 5.61 11.13
N VAL A 19 2.12 6.14 11.25
CA VAL A 19 0.88 5.43 10.90
C VAL A 19 0.80 5.17 9.40
N ALA A 20 1.20 6.11 8.55
CA ALA A 20 1.23 5.89 7.09
C ALA A 20 2.13 4.70 6.71
N VAL A 21 3.33 4.63 7.28
CA VAL A 21 4.26 3.51 7.06
C VAL A 21 3.70 2.21 7.65
N LEU A 22 3.13 2.25 8.85
CA LEU A 22 2.52 1.08 9.49
C LEU A 22 1.35 0.51 8.67
N ALA A 23 0.44 1.37 8.22
CA ALA A 23 -0.73 0.98 7.45
C ALA A 23 -0.34 0.35 6.11
N ALA A 24 0.64 0.93 5.41
CA ALA A 24 1.16 0.37 4.16
C ALA A 24 1.78 -1.02 4.38
N ASN A 25 2.57 -1.20 5.44
CA ASN A 25 3.16 -2.51 5.77
C ASN A 25 2.11 -3.53 6.21
N TYR A 26 1.04 -3.11 6.91
CA TYR A 26 -0.08 -3.97 7.23
C TYR A 26 -0.79 -4.49 5.96
N VAL A 27 -1.10 -3.60 5.02
CA VAL A 27 -1.70 -3.96 3.73
C VAL A 27 -0.78 -4.88 2.92
N ALA A 28 0.51 -4.54 2.84
CA ALA A 28 1.51 -5.34 2.13
C ALA A 28 1.63 -6.76 2.71
N ALA A 29 1.68 -6.90 4.04
CA ALA A 29 1.73 -8.21 4.69
C ALA A 29 0.46 -9.03 4.44
N ARG A 30 -0.71 -8.40 4.51
CA ARG A 30 -2.01 -9.05 4.28
C ARG A 30 -2.25 -9.47 2.83
N LEU A 31 -1.76 -8.69 1.87
CA LEU A 31 -1.88 -9.02 0.45
C LEU A 31 -0.77 -9.96 -0.03
N GLY A 32 0.39 -9.97 0.64
CA GLY A 32 1.56 -10.76 0.27
C GLY A 32 1.34 -12.27 0.20
N GLU A 33 0.34 -12.79 0.90
CA GLU A 33 -0.07 -14.21 0.82
C GLU A 33 -0.79 -14.55 -0.49
N HIS A 34 -1.37 -13.55 -1.17
CA HIS A 34 -2.19 -13.72 -2.37
C HIS A 34 -1.55 -13.14 -3.62
N TYR A 35 -0.84 -12.02 -3.48
CA TYR A 35 -0.22 -11.28 -4.56
C TYR A 35 1.20 -10.86 -4.15
N PRO A 36 2.21 -11.09 -5.00
CA PRO A 36 3.57 -10.67 -4.67
C PRO A 36 3.67 -9.15 -4.47
N VAL A 37 4.36 -8.72 -3.40
CA VAL A 37 4.78 -7.33 -3.23
C VAL A 37 6.06 -7.13 -4.03
N LEU A 38 6.02 -6.27 -5.05
CA LEU A 38 7.06 -6.21 -6.09
C LEU A 38 8.43 -5.74 -5.56
N TYR A 39 8.43 -4.79 -4.62
CA TYR A 39 9.66 -4.23 -4.04
C TYR A 39 9.53 -4.09 -2.52
N THR A 40 10.59 -4.46 -1.81
CA THR A 40 10.72 -4.27 -0.37
C THR A 40 12.11 -3.76 -0.03
N GLY A 41 12.24 -3.08 1.12
CA GLY A 41 13.52 -2.69 1.67
C GLY A 41 14.29 -3.89 2.25
N GLN A 42 15.49 -3.63 2.78
CA GLN A 42 16.43 -4.67 3.26
C GLN A 42 15.86 -5.62 4.32
N ARG A 43 14.79 -5.23 5.03
CA ARG A 43 14.13 -6.04 6.08
C ARG A 43 12.74 -6.53 5.68
N GLY A 44 12.41 -6.53 4.38
CA GLY A 44 11.10 -6.94 3.89
C GLY A 44 9.97 -5.93 4.14
N LEU A 45 10.30 -4.72 4.60
CA LEU A 45 9.33 -3.66 4.87
C LEU A 45 9.23 -2.69 3.69
N VAL A 46 8.05 -2.11 3.50
CA VAL A 46 7.78 -1.04 2.54
C VAL A 46 7.75 0.33 3.25
N ALA A 47 7.69 1.41 2.46
CA ALA A 47 7.56 2.76 2.99
C ALA A 47 6.09 3.10 3.28
N HIS A 48 5.57 4.21 2.75
CA HIS A 48 4.18 4.63 2.90
C HIS A 48 3.25 4.08 1.81
N GLU A 49 3.77 3.22 0.93
CA GLU A 49 3.06 2.57 -0.16
C GLU A 49 3.72 1.23 -0.50
N CYS A 50 3.01 0.36 -1.23
CA CYS A 50 3.53 -0.88 -1.78
C CYS A 50 2.97 -1.11 -3.19
N ILE A 51 3.71 -1.86 -4.01
CA ILE A 51 3.27 -2.26 -5.35
C ILE A 51 2.89 -3.73 -5.32
N VAL A 52 1.65 -4.03 -5.69
CA VAL A 52 1.11 -5.40 -5.81
C VAL A 52 1.28 -5.86 -7.25
N ASP A 53 1.99 -6.97 -7.46
CA ASP A 53 2.26 -7.50 -8.79
C ASP A 53 1.15 -8.44 -9.27
N LEU A 54 0.31 -7.92 -10.18
CA LEU A 54 -0.77 -8.68 -10.82
C LEU A 54 -0.34 -9.37 -12.12
N ARG A 55 0.90 -9.19 -12.59
CA ARG A 55 1.38 -9.82 -13.84
C ARG A 55 1.29 -11.35 -13.82
N PRO A 56 1.56 -12.06 -12.70
CA PRO A 56 1.33 -13.50 -12.62
C PRO A 56 -0.15 -13.86 -12.84
N LEU A 57 -1.06 -13.16 -12.16
CA LEU A 57 -2.51 -13.35 -12.33
C LEU A 57 -2.93 -13.15 -13.79
N THR A 58 -2.44 -12.09 -14.43
CA THR A 58 -2.72 -11.82 -15.85
C THR A 58 -2.21 -12.95 -16.76
N LYS A 59 -1.02 -13.48 -16.51
CA LYS A 59 -0.47 -14.60 -17.30
C LYS A 59 -1.27 -15.89 -17.14
N GLU A 60 -1.79 -16.15 -15.94
CA GLU A 60 -2.52 -17.38 -15.63
C GLU A 60 -3.98 -17.34 -16.08
N THR A 61 -4.62 -16.18 -16.04
CA THR A 61 -6.09 -16.06 -16.18
C THR A 61 -6.54 -15.12 -17.29
N GLY A 62 -5.65 -14.26 -17.80
CA GLY A 62 -6.01 -13.15 -18.68
C GLY A 62 -6.60 -11.93 -17.97
N VAL A 63 -6.88 -12.00 -16.66
CA VAL A 63 -7.39 -10.86 -15.88
C VAL A 63 -6.34 -9.75 -15.82
N THR A 64 -6.71 -8.56 -16.29
CA THR A 64 -5.82 -7.40 -16.37
C THR A 64 -5.87 -6.54 -15.11
N VAL A 65 -4.93 -5.59 -15.00
CA VAL A 65 -4.94 -4.58 -13.94
C VAL A 65 -6.22 -3.75 -13.98
N ASP A 66 -6.73 -3.43 -15.18
CA ASP A 66 -7.98 -2.69 -15.34
C ASP A 66 -9.17 -3.48 -14.82
N ASP A 67 -9.24 -4.79 -15.10
CA ASP A 67 -10.32 -5.64 -14.59
C ASP A 67 -10.36 -5.64 -13.05
N VAL A 68 -9.20 -5.77 -12.39
CA VAL A 68 -9.10 -5.69 -10.93
C VAL A 68 -9.49 -4.29 -10.43
N ALA A 69 -8.99 -3.23 -11.07
CA ALA A 69 -9.29 -1.85 -10.68
C ALA A 69 -10.78 -1.52 -10.83
N LYS A 70 -11.43 -2.00 -11.90
CA LYS A 70 -12.88 -1.81 -12.09
C LYS A 70 -13.69 -2.67 -11.14
N ARG A 71 -13.25 -3.90 -10.85
CA ARG A 71 -13.95 -4.75 -9.88
C ARG A 71 -13.89 -4.21 -8.45
N LEU A 72 -12.83 -3.49 -8.07
CA LEU A 72 -12.75 -2.81 -6.77
C LEU A 72 -13.83 -1.75 -6.56
N ILE A 73 -14.45 -1.21 -7.62
CA ILE A 73 -15.56 -0.25 -7.50
C ILE A 73 -16.81 -0.91 -6.90
N ASP A 74 -16.95 -2.23 -7.07
CA ASP A 74 -18.11 -2.99 -6.60
C ASP A 74 -18.02 -3.41 -5.12
N TYR A 75 -16.92 -3.09 -4.42
CA TYR A 75 -16.67 -3.41 -3.00
C TYR A 75 -16.47 -2.13 -2.19
#